data_AF-A0A975ASH0-F1
#
_entry.id   AF-A0A975ASH0-F1
#
_cell.length_a   1.000
_cell.length_b   1.000
_cell.length_c   1.000
_cell.angle_alpha   90.00
_cell.angle_beta   90.00
_cell.angle_gamma   90.00
#
_symmetry.space_group_name_H-M   'P 1'
#
loop_
_entity.id
_entity.type
_entity.pdbx_description
1 polymer ?
#
loop_
_entity_poly.entity_id
_entity_poly.type
_entity_poly.pdbx_seq_one_letter_code
_entity_poly.pdbx_strand_id
1 'polypeptide(L)'
;MHPVAQEESVWPKVEELAARSSQLFLKKLSRNDTSWADDSSKHQAGFYIPRLIRESGFFPELAATNPDKPHIFYAPCVSLWPQTGEIKQSGMRHYSNKGPETHFTVIPHDLFSGLSPASLLLAGRFRESAGDATHWFILLDSTSEDAEILETALNIPSDFHFDLFDPDQLAVANALAVDEAAQLIDELRHAIRTGTLDAFMAGVSRIPSPDTIAEEARQRYFAATGRTNLDPYEMDAPGDAIMRISRDIEYEVFKHYELRRRGSEIVRLLIGEQDLISAVIRGFPVLDAVFLSASQQRKTRAGRSFENHLAATLQGGRIRFQEQAVLGGRRPDFVLPDAPTLMRREARPFNDALVLSAKTTLRERWKQITHERFNCALFLATVDDRVSRQALDELQAAEIVLVVPESLKGNRESEYVGHANVISFRDFFESQVRQTRPFLIDPVGATAIVEERARGLFD
;
A
#
# COMPACT_ATOMS: atom_id res chain seq x y z
N MET A 1 12.26 14.76 19.99
CA MET A 1 10.82 14.70 19.67
C MET A 1 10.42 16.07 19.17
N HIS A 2 10.44 16.29 17.86
CA HIS A 2 9.74 17.44 17.29
C HIS A 2 8.24 17.09 17.32
N PRO A 3 7.37 17.99 17.78
CA PRO A 3 5.95 17.82 17.55
C PRO A 3 5.74 17.85 16.04
N VAL A 4 5.23 16.76 15.47
CA VAL A 4 4.66 16.80 14.13
C VAL A 4 3.50 17.78 14.24
N ALA A 5 3.66 18.98 13.68
CA ALA A 5 2.52 19.85 13.45
C ALA A 5 1.52 19.00 12.66
N GLN A 6 0.31 18.80 13.20
CA GLN A 6 -0.77 18.26 12.39
C GLN A 6 -0.99 19.30 11.29
N GLU A 7 -0.47 19.02 10.10
CA GLU A 7 -0.86 19.75 8.90
C GLU A 7 -2.38 19.64 8.78
N GLU A 8 -3.04 20.78 8.64
CA GLU A 8 -4.48 20.82 8.45
C GLU A 8 -4.82 20.03 7.18
N SER A 9 -5.74 19.07 7.30
CA SER A 9 -6.13 18.21 6.18
C SER A 9 -6.58 19.06 4.98
N VAL A 10 -6.06 18.73 3.80
CA VAL A 10 -6.44 19.36 2.53
C VAL A 10 -7.65 18.67 1.89
N TRP A 11 -8.15 17.59 2.48
CA TRP A 11 -9.24 16.79 1.92
C TRP A 11 -10.53 17.59 1.61
N PRO A 12 -11.04 18.47 2.50
CA PRO A 12 -12.22 19.26 2.16
C PRO A 12 -12.02 20.12 0.91
N LYS A 13 -10.78 20.57 0.67
CA LYS A 13 -10.43 21.34 -0.53
C LYS A 13 -10.37 20.46 -1.78
N VAL A 14 -9.90 19.22 -1.65
CA VAL A 14 -9.93 18.22 -2.72
C VAL A 14 -11.36 17.97 -3.19
N GLU A 15 -12.30 17.76 -2.26
CA GLU A 15 -13.72 17.52 -2.58
C GLU A 15 -14.35 18.73 -3.29
N GLU A 16 -14.12 19.94 -2.77
CA GLU A 16 -14.61 21.19 -3.39
C GLU A 16 -14.11 21.35 -4.83
N LEU A 17 -12.81 21.13 -5.05
CA LEU A 17 -12.19 21.31 -6.37
C LEU A 17 -12.57 20.20 -7.34
N ALA A 18 -12.69 18.96 -6.86
CA ALA A 18 -13.17 17.85 -7.67
C ALA A 18 -14.59 18.10 -8.17
N ALA A 19 -15.51 18.56 -7.32
CA ALA A 19 -16.89 18.88 -7.72
C ALA A 19 -16.97 19.96 -8.83
N ARG A 20 -15.96 20.82 -8.92
CA ARG A 20 -15.84 21.87 -9.96
C ARG A 20 -15.06 21.43 -11.20
N SER A 21 -14.60 20.18 -11.23
CA SER A 21 -13.77 19.64 -12.29
C SER A 21 -14.59 18.88 -13.34
N SER A 22 -14.11 18.90 -14.58
CA SER A 22 -14.63 18.09 -15.69
C SER A 22 -13.96 16.73 -15.77
N GLN A 23 -12.73 16.63 -15.25
CA GLN A 23 -11.93 15.41 -15.22
C GLN A 23 -10.86 15.57 -14.13
N LEU A 24 -10.46 14.47 -13.51
CA LEU A 24 -9.33 14.40 -12.60
C LEU A 24 -8.18 13.61 -13.23
N PHE A 25 -6.96 13.96 -12.86
CA PHE A 25 -5.74 13.24 -13.18
C PHE A 25 -5.02 12.93 -11.88
N LEU A 26 -4.76 11.65 -11.63
CA LEU A 26 -3.95 11.22 -10.51
C LEU A 26 -2.68 10.56 -11.02
N LYS A 27 -1.56 10.90 -10.39
CA LYS A 27 -0.26 10.30 -10.69
C LYS A 27 0.50 9.98 -9.41
N LYS A 28 1.01 8.77 -9.30
CA LYS A 28 2.05 8.39 -8.35
C LYS A 28 3.39 8.96 -8.83
N LEU A 29 4.05 9.73 -7.97
CA LEU A 29 5.27 10.44 -8.30
C LEU A 29 6.50 9.53 -8.18
N SER A 30 7.35 9.64 -9.19
CA SER A 30 8.68 9.04 -9.21
C SER A 30 9.70 9.98 -8.60
N ARG A 31 10.88 9.46 -8.25
CA ARG A 31 11.99 10.30 -7.81
C ARG A 31 12.40 11.34 -8.86
N ASN A 32 12.25 11.04 -10.14
CA ASN A 32 12.56 12.00 -11.20
C ASN A 32 11.57 13.17 -11.22
N ASP A 33 10.36 12.99 -10.69
CA ASP A 33 9.35 14.04 -10.60
C ASP A 33 9.57 14.99 -9.43
N THR A 34 10.32 14.58 -8.39
CA THR A 34 10.44 15.32 -7.12
C THR A 34 11.87 15.75 -6.80
N SER A 35 12.87 14.92 -7.12
CA SER A 35 14.25 15.11 -6.62
C SER A 35 14.95 16.38 -7.08
N TRP A 36 14.46 17.07 -8.09
CA TRP A 36 14.98 18.40 -8.46
C TRP A 36 14.69 19.47 -7.40
N ALA A 37 13.71 19.24 -6.53
CA ALA A 37 13.40 20.11 -5.40
C ALA A 37 14.37 19.91 -4.22
N ASP A 38 14.96 18.71 -4.09
CA ASP A 38 15.89 18.39 -3.00
C ASP A 38 17.36 18.52 -3.42
N ASP A 39 17.64 18.54 -4.72
CA ASP A 39 18.99 18.54 -5.28
C ASP A 39 19.19 19.75 -6.22
N SER A 40 19.84 20.78 -5.67
CA SER A 40 20.18 22.01 -6.40
C SER A 40 21.06 21.79 -7.64
N SER A 41 21.70 20.63 -7.79
CA SER A 41 22.47 20.29 -9.00
C SER A 41 21.58 19.90 -10.19
N LYS A 42 20.30 19.60 -9.97
CA LYS A 42 19.37 19.24 -11.03
C LYS A 42 18.71 20.48 -11.64
N HIS A 43 18.82 20.59 -12.96
CA HIS A 43 18.30 21.76 -13.70
C HIS A 43 16.88 21.58 -14.26
N GLN A 44 16.34 20.37 -14.21
CA GLN A 44 15.01 20.07 -14.74
C GLN A 44 13.98 20.08 -13.62
N ALA A 45 13.28 21.21 -13.48
CA ALA A 45 12.19 21.37 -12.53
C ALA A 45 10.84 21.02 -13.18
N GLY A 46 10.16 20.00 -12.66
CA GLY A 46 8.87 19.55 -13.16
C GLY A 46 8.65 18.05 -13.04
N PHE A 47 7.41 17.62 -13.24
CA PHE A 47 7.04 16.21 -13.27
C PHE A 47 6.76 15.74 -14.70
N TYR A 48 7.01 14.47 -14.96
CA TYR A 48 6.76 13.81 -16.23
C TYR A 48 5.24 13.66 -16.47
N ILE A 49 4.82 13.98 -17.69
CA ILE A 49 3.47 13.74 -18.19
C ILE A 49 3.49 12.46 -19.04
N PRO A 50 2.79 11.39 -18.61
CA PRO A 50 2.66 10.19 -19.41
C PRO A 50 2.05 10.49 -20.77
N ARG A 51 2.57 9.84 -21.82
CA ARG A 51 2.09 10.02 -23.19
C ARG A 51 0.57 9.83 -23.32
N LEU A 52 0.01 8.83 -22.65
CA LEU A 52 -1.44 8.56 -22.64
C LEU A 52 -2.24 9.75 -22.09
N ILE A 53 -1.74 10.42 -21.05
CA ILE A 53 -2.37 11.60 -20.44
C ILE A 53 -2.20 12.84 -21.32
N ARG A 54 -1.03 12.97 -21.96
CA ARG A 54 -0.79 14.04 -22.93
C ARG A 54 -1.74 13.98 -24.13
N GLU A 55 -2.07 12.76 -24.56
CA GLU A 55 -2.89 12.49 -25.75
C GLU A 55 -4.38 12.32 -25.41
N SER A 56 -4.76 12.35 -24.13
CA SER A 56 -6.16 12.18 -23.70
C SER A 56 -7.02 13.44 -23.83
N GLY A 57 -6.39 14.59 -24.09
CA GLY A 57 -7.05 15.90 -24.06
C GLY A 57 -7.29 16.45 -22.66
N PHE A 58 -6.74 15.83 -21.60
CA PHE A 58 -6.76 16.41 -20.24
C PHE A 58 -6.02 17.75 -20.23
N PHE A 59 -4.76 17.76 -20.70
CA PHE A 59 -3.96 18.97 -20.86
C PHE A 59 -4.14 19.62 -22.24
N PRO A 60 -3.84 20.93 -22.37
CA PRO A 60 -3.84 21.62 -23.67
C PRO A 60 -2.83 21.03 -24.67
N GLU A 61 -3.12 21.18 -25.97
CA GLU A 61 -2.25 20.64 -27.02
C GLU A 61 -0.89 21.34 -27.08
N LEU A 62 0.15 20.54 -27.34
CA LEU A 62 1.51 21.01 -27.54
C LEU A 62 1.67 21.67 -28.92
N ALA A 63 2.21 22.88 -28.95
CA ALA A 63 2.54 23.57 -30.19
C ALA A 63 3.99 24.07 -30.20
N ALA A 64 4.65 23.97 -31.36
CA ALA A 64 5.95 24.58 -31.60
C ALA A 64 5.73 26.00 -32.17
N THR A 65 5.59 26.98 -31.27
CA THR A 65 5.24 28.36 -31.65
C THR A 65 6.44 29.27 -31.86
N ASN A 66 7.65 28.82 -31.51
CA ASN A 66 8.89 29.58 -31.68
C ASN A 66 9.66 29.13 -32.94
N PRO A 67 9.70 29.94 -34.02
CA PRO A 67 10.40 29.58 -35.25
C PRO A 67 11.91 29.40 -35.09
N ASP A 68 12.55 30.08 -34.13
CA ASP A 68 13.98 29.97 -33.86
C ASP A 68 14.32 28.68 -33.08
N LYS A 69 13.32 28.08 -32.43
CA LYS A 69 13.45 26.84 -31.65
C LYS A 69 12.30 25.87 -31.97
N PRO A 70 12.19 25.39 -33.22
CA PRO A 70 11.06 24.59 -33.67
C PRO A 70 10.99 23.21 -32.99
N HIS A 71 12.09 22.77 -32.36
CA HIS A 71 12.15 21.54 -31.59
C HIS A 71 11.52 21.65 -30.20
N ILE A 72 11.18 22.86 -29.73
CA ILE A 72 10.54 23.11 -28.43
C ILE A 72 9.04 23.25 -28.64
N PHE A 73 8.31 22.28 -28.11
CA PHE A 73 6.87 22.29 -28.03
C PHE A 73 6.44 22.76 -26.64
N TYR A 74 5.47 23.66 -26.59
CA TYR A 74 4.93 24.21 -25.36
C TYR A 74 3.41 24.21 -25.41
N ALA A 75 2.79 23.89 -24.27
CA ALA A 75 1.36 24.03 -24.04
C ALA A 75 1.15 24.83 -22.74
N PRO A 76 0.69 26.09 -22.81
CA PRO A 76 0.42 26.86 -21.61
C PRO A 76 -0.75 26.25 -20.84
N CYS A 77 -0.59 26.14 -19.52
CA CYS A 77 -1.58 25.59 -18.62
C CYS A 77 -1.49 26.33 -17.29
N VAL A 78 -2.25 27.42 -17.17
CA VAL A 78 -2.29 28.20 -15.93
C VAL A 78 -2.88 27.34 -14.82
N SER A 79 -2.11 27.17 -13.75
CA SER A 79 -2.37 26.20 -12.69
C SER A 79 -2.55 26.88 -11.33
N LEU A 80 -3.63 26.55 -10.63
CA LEU A 80 -3.85 26.88 -9.23
C LEU A 80 -3.21 25.83 -8.31
N TRP A 81 -2.47 26.27 -7.29
CA TRP A 81 -1.86 25.43 -6.26
C TRP A 81 -2.45 25.79 -4.90
N PRO A 82 -3.53 25.13 -4.46
CA PRO A 82 -4.28 25.53 -3.27
C PRO A 82 -3.45 25.53 -1.98
N GLN A 83 -2.47 24.62 -1.88
CA GLN A 83 -1.60 24.48 -0.70
C GLN A 83 -0.69 25.69 -0.47
N THR A 84 -0.31 26.40 -1.54
CA THR A 84 0.49 27.65 -1.44
C THR A 84 -0.33 28.90 -1.74
N GLY A 85 -1.55 28.74 -2.26
CA GLY A 85 -2.38 29.83 -2.77
C GLY A 85 -1.88 30.42 -4.10
N GLU A 86 -0.85 29.84 -4.71
CA GLU A 86 -0.22 30.38 -5.91
C GLU A 86 -1.00 30.05 -7.19
N ILE A 87 -1.07 31.03 -8.11
CA ILE A 87 -1.43 30.81 -9.51
C ILE A 87 -0.16 30.93 -10.34
N LYS A 88 0.23 29.85 -11.01
CA LYS A 88 1.46 29.78 -11.82
C LYS A 88 1.12 29.76 -13.31
N GLN A 89 1.93 30.45 -14.10
CA GLN A 89 1.94 30.37 -15.57
C GLN A 89 2.65 29.09 -16.03
N SER A 90 2.10 27.95 -15.59
CA SER A 90 2.65 26.63 -15.83
C SER A 90 2.43 26.16 -17.26
N GLY A 91 3.00 25.02 -17.60
CA GLY A 91 2.72 24.40 -18.87
C GLY A 91 3.59 23.18 -19.15
N MET A 92 3.16 22.43 -20.15
CA MET A 92 3.91 21.28 -20.65
C MET A 92 5.02 21.74 -21.58
N ARG A 93 6.20 21.15 -21.43
CA ARG A 93 7.36 21.33 -22.31
C ARG A 93 7.79 19.99 -22.87
N HIS A 94 7.98 19.93 -24.18
CA HIS A 94 8.52 18.77 -24.88
C HIS A 94 9.64 19.22 -25.83
N TYR A 95 10.81 18.60 -25.68
CA TYR A 95 11.98 18.87 -26.52
C TYR A 95 12.17 17.69 -27.46
N SER A 96 11.66 17.81 -28.69
CA SER A 96 11.66 16.71 -29.67
C SER A 96 13.05 16.18 -30.02
N ASN A 97 14.10 16.98 -29.80
CA ASN A 97 15.49 16.58 -30.00
C ASN A 97 16.12 15.84 -28.80
N LYS A 98 15.45 15.79 -27.65
CA LYS A 98 15.93 15.12 -26.43
C LYS A 98 15.24 13.78 -26.15
N GLY A 99 14.19 13.46 -26.90
CA GLY A 99 13.43 12.23 -26.74
C GLY A 99 11.92 12.48 -26.65
N PRO A 100 11.13 11.44 -26.32
CA PRO A 100 9.67 11.52 -26.33
C PRO A 100 9.07 12.19 -25.08
N GLU A 101 9.88 12.45 -24.05
CA GLU A 101 9.39 12.88 -22.75
C GLU A 101 8.79 14.30 -22.78
N THR A 102 7.71 14.47 -22.03
CA THR A 102 7.02 15.74 -21.83
C THR A 102 6.95 16.01 -20.34
N HIS A 103 7.25 17.23 -19.92
CA HIS A 103 7.26 17.60 -18.50
C HIS A 103 6.37 18.80 -18.25
N PHE A 104 5.68 18.81 -17.11
CA PHE A 104 4.95 19.96 -16.62
C PHE A 104 5.87 20.82 -15.74
N THR A 105 6.02 22.09 -16.07
CA THR A 105 7.07 22.96 -15.54
C THR A 105 6.51 24.28 -15.03
N VAL A 106 7.33 25.05 -14.29
CA VAL A 106 6.96 26.32 -13.63
C VAL A 106 5.96 26.10 -12.49
N ILE A 107 6.35 25.25 -11.55
CA ILE A 107 5.52 24.80 -10.42
C ILE A 107 6.15 25.24 -9.07
N PRO A 108 5.39 25.26 -7.96
CA PRO A 108 5.92 25.57 -6.64
C PRO A 108 7.01 24.58 -6.24
N HIS A 109 8.21 25.08 -5.93
CA HIS A 109 9.34 24.24 -5.56
C HIS A 109 9.11 23.55 -4.20
N ASP A 110 8.61 24.31 -3.22
CA ASP A 110 8.48 23.86 -1.83
C ASP A 110 7.53 22.67 -1.67
N LEU A 111 6.52 22.55 -2.53
CA LEU A 111 5.57 21.42 -2.50
C LEU A 111 6.18 20.08 -2.94
N PHE A 112 7.33 20.11 -3.63
CA PHE A 112 7.98 18.91 -4.15
C PHE A 112 9.19 18.48 -3.32
N SER A 113 9.60 19.29 -2.34
CA SER A 113 10.75 19.00 -1.48
C SER A 113 10.36 18.11 -0.31
N GLY A 114 11.21 17.14 0.03
CA GLY A 114 11.04 16.28 1.20
C GLY A 114 9.88 15.29 1.12
N LEU A 115 9.29 15.10 -0.07
CA LEU A 115 8.21 14.13 -0.28
C LEU A 115 8.70 12.70 -0.08
N SER A 116 7.89 11.90 0.61
CA SER A 116 8.09 10.46 0.71
C SER A 116 7.97 9.79 -0.66
N PRO A 117 8.67 8.67 -0.93
CA PRO A 117 8.51 7.94 -2.19
C PRO A 117 7.04 7.53 -2.43
N ALA A 118 6.66 7.39 -3.69
CA ALA A 118 5.28 7.10 -4.10
C ALA A 118 4.21 8.11 -3.65
N SER A 119 4.58 9.37 -3.35
CA SER A 119 3.62 10.46 -3.10
C SER A 119 2.73 10.73 -4.31
N LEU A 120 1.54 11.29 -4.08
CA LEU A 120 0.52 11.45 -5.11
C LEU A 120 0.42 12.90 -5.56
N LEU A 121 0.29 13.08 -6.88
CA LEU A 121 -0.12 14.33 -7.50
C LEU A 121 -1.55 14.16 -8.00
N LEU A 122 -2.49 14.88 -7.40
CA LEU A 122 -3.86 14.99 -7.86
C LEU A 122 -4.04 16.32 -8.60
N ALA A 123 -4.64 16.27 -9.78
CA ALA A 123 -4.98 17.43 -10.56
C ALA A 123 -6.42 17.35 -11.05
N GLY A 124 -7.04 18.51 -11.28
CA GLY A 124 -8.34 18.57 -11.93
C GLY A 124 -8.38 19.67 -12.97
N ARG A 125 -9.10 19.40 -14.06
CA ARG A 125 -9.42 20.39 -15.09
C ARG A 125 -10.75 21.03 -14.76
N PHE A 126 -10.79 22.34 -14.51
CA PHE A 126 -12.03 23.02 -14.17
C PHE A 126 -13.08 22.93 -15.29
N ARG A 127 -14.37 22.84 -14.93
CA ARG A 127 -15.48 23.04 -15.87
C ARG A 127 -15.58 24.50 -16.30
N GLU A 128 -15.39 25.40 -15.32
CA GLU A 128 -15.31 26.84 -15.50
C GLU A 128 -14.03 27.36 -14.82
N SER A 129 -13.22 28.12 -15.55
CA SER A 129 -11.90 28.55 -15.07
C SER A 129 -12.00 29.34 -13.77
N ALA A 130 -11.07 29.10 -12.85
CA ALA A 130 -10.96 29.82 -11.58
C ALA A 130 -10.04 31.03 -11.76
N GLY A 131 -10.60 32.17 -12.15
CA GLY A 131 -9.81 33.28 -12.70
C GLY A 131 -9.15 32.83 -14.00
N ASP A 132 -7.83 33.02 -14.13
CA ASP A 132 -7.07 32.56 -15.30
C ASP A 132 -6.70 31.07 -15.22
N ALA A 133 -6.86 30.42 -14.06
CA ALA A 133 -6.47 29.03 -13.88
C ALA A 133 -7.46 28.07 -14.54
N THR A 134 -6.95 27.22 -15.43
CA THR A 134 -7.73 26.18 -16.11
C THR A 134 -7.62 24.84 -15.39
N HIS A 135 -6.56 24.65 -14.60
CA HIS A 135 -6.28 23.45 -13.84
C HIS A 135 -5.90 23.78 -12.41
N TRP A 136 -6.09 22.83 -11.50
CA TRP A 136 -5.56 22.87 -10.15
C TRP A 136 -4.74 21.62 -9.86
N PHE A 137 -3.80 21.72 -8.92
CA PHE A 137 -2.93 20.62 -8.49
C PHE A 137 -2.75 20.62 -6.98
N ILE A 138 -2.79 19.43 -6.40
CA ILE A 138 -2.53 19.16 -4.97
C ILE A 138 -1.53 18.00 -4.88
N LEU A 139 -0.52 18.16 -4.02
CA LEU A 139 0.42 17.12 -3.64
C LEU A 139 -0.02 16.50 -2.32
N LEU A 140 -0.12 15.18 -2.29
CA LEU A 140 -0.36 14.42 -1.08
C LEU A 140 0.87 13.57 -0.80
N ASP A 141 1.57 13.86 0.30
CA ASP A 141 2.64 12.97 0.76
C ASP A 141 2.05 11.57 1.00
N SER A 142 2.74 10.54 0.50
CA SER A 142 2.25 9.15 0.59
C SER A 142 2.04 8.67 2.02
N THR A 143 2.60 9.35 3.02
CA THR A 143 2.43 9.03 4.44
C THR A 143 1.32 9.82 5.13
N SER A 144 0.64 10.73 4.42
CA SER A 144 -0.46 11.55 4.93
C SER A 144 -1.79 10.79 4.97
N GLU A 145 -2.69 11.22 5.86
CA GLU A 145 -4.06 10.67 5.96
C GLU A 145 -4.86 10.97 4.69
N ASP A 146 -4.69 12.16 4.11
CA ASP A 146 -5.39 12.57 2.88
C ASP A 146 -5.02 11.68 1.69
N ALA A 147 -3.78 11.18 1.61
CA ALA A 147 -3.38 10.20 0.61
C ALA A 147 -4.13 8.87 0.78
N GLU A 148 -4.27 8.36 2.02
CA GLU A 148 -5.03 7.13 2.30
C GLU A 148 -6.51 7.29 1.99
N ILE A 149 -7.09 8.46 2.30
CA ILE A 149 -8.47 8.80 1.95
C ILE A 149 -8.64 8.81 0.43
N LEU A 150 -7.73 9.45 -0.31
CA LEU A 150 -7.78 9.49 -1.78
C LEU A 150 -7.66 8.09 -2.40
N GLU A 151 -6.68 7.30 -1.95
CA GLU A 151 -6.44 5.93 -2.42
C GLU A 151 -7.69 5.08 -2.21
N THR A 152 -8.34 5.21 -1.04
CA THR A 152 -9.60 4.54 -0.73
C THR A 152 -10.75 5.03 -1.62
N ALA A 153 -10.93 6.33 -1.76
CA ALA A 153 -12.08 6.91 -2.44
C ALA A 153 -12.08 6.60 -3.95
N LEU A 154 -10.91 6.52 -4.56
CA LEU A 154 -10.75 6.17 -5.98
C LEU A 154 -10.48 4.69 -6.23
N ASN A 155 -10.51 3.85 -5.18
CA ASN A 155 -10.12 2.45 -5.21
C ASN A 155 -8.80 2.20 -5.96
N ILE A 156 -7.77 2.93 -5.57
CA ILE A 156 -6.47 2.90 -6.23
C ILE A 156 -5.80 1.54 -5.97
N PRO A 157 -5.52 0.74 -7.01
CA PRO A 157 -4.90 -0.56 -6.83
C PRO A 157 -3.41 -0.41 -6.46
N SER A 158 -2.87 -1.44 -5.82
CA SER A 158 -1.48 -1.46 -5.36
C SER A 158 -0.44 -1.30 -6.48
N ASP A 159 -0.75 -1.67 -7.72
CA ASP A 159 0.09 -1.53 -8.92
C ASP A 159 -0.12 -0.19 -9.69
N PHE A 160 -0.87 0.75 -9.11
CA PHE A 160 -1.20 2.01 -9.75
C PHE A 160 0.01 2.92 -10.03
N HIS A 161 0.01 3.54 -11.21
CA HIS A 161 0.99 4.54 -11.64
C HIS A 161 0.33 5.90 -11.93
N PHE A 162 -0.67 5.93 -12.79
CA PHE A 162 -1.42 7.12 -13.15
C PHE A 162 -2.71 6.73 -13.86
N ASP A 163 -3.76 7.55 -13.76
CA ASP A 163 -4.96 7.43 -14.57
C ASP A 163 -5.80 8.73 -14.55
N LEU A 164 -6.82 8.78 -15.39
CA LEU A 164 -7.86 9.81 -15.38
C LEU A 164 -9.10 9.28 -14.68
N PHE A 165 -9.68 10.11 -13.82
CA PHE A 165 -10.86 9.76 -13.05
C PHE A 165 -12.00 10.70 -13.38
N ASP A 166 -13.21 10.16 -13.37
CA ASP A 166 -14.42 10.99 -13.36
C ASP A 166 -14.52 11.62 -11.96
N PRO A 167 -14.64 12.96 -11.85
CA PRO A 167 -14.81 13.62 -10.56
C PRO A 167 -15.99 13.09 -9.75
N ASP A 168 -17.03 12.58 -10.42
CA ASP A 168 -18.19 11.99 -9.76
C ASP A 168 -17.84 10.68 -9.03
N GLN A 169 -16.71 10.03 -9.31
CA GLN A 169 -16.27 8.85 -8.54
C GLN A 169 -16.00 9.15 -7.07
N LEU A 170 -15.43 10.34 -6.77
CA LEU A 170 -15.27 10.76 -5.37
C LEU A 170 -16.63 10.97 -4.69
N ALA A 171 -17.61 11.52 -5.43
CA ALA A 171 -18.96 11.69 -4.94
C ALA A 171 -19.69 10.34 -4.77
N VAL A 172 -19.51 9.40 -5.70
CA VAL A 172 -20.10 8.04 -5.65
C VAL A 172 -19.48 7.22 -4.52
N ALA A 173 -18.16 7.27 -4.33
CA ALA A 173 -17.50 6.60 -3.21
C ALA A 173 -18.04 7.11 -1.87
N ASN A 174 -18.21 8.43 -1.73
CA ASN A 174 -18.89 9.03 -0.58
C ASN A 174 -20.35 8.55 -0.47
N ALA A 175 -21.10 8.46 -1.57
CA ALA A 175 -22.48 7.98 -1.57
C ALA A 175 -22.60 6.49 -1.18
N LEU A 176 -21.74 5.62 -1.69
CA LEU A 176 -21.72 4.19 -1.32
C LEU A 176 -21.36 4.00 0.16
N ALA A 177 -20.40 4.76 0.66
CA ALA A 177 -20.07 4.76 2.09
C ALA A 177 -21.27 5.23 2.93
N VAL A 178 -22.02 6.23 2.44
CA VAL A 178 -23.27 6.69 3.07
C VAL A 178 -24.36 5.62 3.00
N ASP A 179 -24.52 4.90 1.90
CA ASP A 179 -25.52 3.84 1.74
C ASP A 179 -25.21 2.63 2.64
N GLU A 180 -23.96 2.18 2.71
CA GLU A 180 -23.53 1.12 3.62
C GLU A 180 -23.77 1.51 5.08
N ALA A 181 -23.46 2.77 5.43
CA ALA A 181 -23.78 3.32 6.73
C ALA A 181 -25.30 3.38 6.97
N ALA A 182 -26.10 3.76 5.98
CA ALA A 182 -27.56 3.84 6.07
C ALA A 182 -28.17 2.46 6.32
N GLN A 183 -27.70 1.42 5.62
CA GLN A 183 -28.13 0.05 5.86
C GLN A 183 -27.81 -0.38 7.30
N LEU A 184 -26.58 -0.12 7.78
CA LEU A 184 -26.20 -0.44 9.15
C LEU A 184 -27.05 0.33 10.18
N ILE A 185 -27.35 1.61 9.91
CA ILE A 185 -28.22 2.44 10.74
C ILE A 185 -29.62 1.83 10.83
N ASP A 186 -30.20 1.38 9.72
CA ASP A 186 -31.55 0.80 9.71
C ASP A 186 -31.61 -0.55 10.43
N GLU A 187 -30.60 -1.39 10.27
CA GLU A 187 -30.45 -2.64 11.01
C GLU A 187 -30.35 -2.40 12.52
N LEU A 188 -29.51 -1.44 12.94
CA LEU A 188 -29.37 -1.06 14.35
C LEU A 188 -30.66 -0.46 14.91
N ARG A 189 -31.32 0.44 14.18
CA ARG A 189 -32.64 0.99 14.56
C ARG A 189 -33.70 -0.10 14.71
N HIS A 190 -33.71 -1.08 13.81
CA HIS A 190 -34.60 -2.23 13.92
C HIS A 190 -34.30 -3.00 15.21
N ALA A 191 -33.03 -3.37 15.45
CA ALA A 191 -32.61 -4.13 16.62
C ALA A 191 -32.91 -3.41 17.95
N ILE A 192 -32.77 -2.09 18.01
CA ILE A 192 -33.12 -1.28 19.18
C ILE A 192 -34.64 -1.31 19.41
N ARG A 193 -35.44 -1.09 18.37
CA ARG A 193 -36.91 -1.09 18.47
C ARG A 193 -37.48 -2.44 18.89
N THR A 194 -36.89 -3.54 18.42
CA THR A 194 -37.34 -4.91 18.72
C THR A 194 -36.72 -5.49 19.98
N GLY A 195 -35.81 -4.78 20.65
CA GLY A 195 -35.07 -5.30 21.82
C GLY A 195 -34.09 -6.43 21.48
N THR A 196 -33.72 -6.58 20.20
CA THR A 196 -32.79 -7.62 19.72
C THR A 196 -31.37 -7.10 19.55
N LEU A 197 -31.02 -5.96 20.16
CA LEU A 197 -29.69 -5.36 20.06
C LEU A 197 -28.59 -6.32 20.50
N ASP A 198 -28.73 -7.03 21.63
CA ASP A 198 -27.71 -7.98 22.07
C ASP A 198 -27.52 -9.15 21.09
N ALA A 199 -28.60 -9.62 20.45
CA ALA A 199 -28.54 -10.66 19.43
C ALA A 199 -27.89 -10.15 18.12
N PHE A 200 -28.22 -8.93 17.71
CA PHE A 200 -27.57 -8.25 16.58
C PHE A 200 -26.07 -8.07 16.85
N MET A 201 -25.73 -7.58 18.05
CA MET A 201 -24.35 -7.44 18.49
C MET A 201 -23.65 -8.80 18.48
N ALA A 202 -24.25 -9.88 18.96
CA ALA A 202 -23.66 -11.21 18.88
C ALA A 202 -23.34 -11.66 17.44
N GLY A 203 -24.22 -11.35 16.47
CA GLY A 203 -24.02 -11.65 15.05
C GLY A 203 -22.96 -10.78 14.34
N VAL A 204 -22.82 -9.51 14.73
CA VAL A 204 -21.88 -8.55 14.12
C VAL A 204 -20.56 -8.43 14.93
N SER A 205 -20.49 -9.02 16.12
CA SER A 205 -19.42 -8.79 17.12
C SER A 205 -18.03 -9.31 16.75
N ARG A 206 -17.88 -10.12 15.69
CA ARG A 206 -16.57 -10.71 15.36
C ARG A 206 -16.20 -10.38 13.93
N ILE A 207 -15.29 -9.40 13.79
CA ILE A 207 -14.38 -9.39 12.64
C ILE A 207 -13.79 -10.81 12.59
N PRO A 208 -13.93 -11.54 11.47
CA PRO A 208 -13.40 -12.89 11.36
C PRO A 208 -11.90 -12.93 11.68
N SER A 209 -11.38 -14.13 11.99
CA SER A 209 -9.94 -14.27 12.23
C SER A 209 -9.16 -13.80 10.98
N PRO A 210 -7.93 -13.26 11.15
CA PRO A 210 -7.10 -12.88 10.00
C PRO A 210 -6.96 -14.00 8.96
N ASP A 211 -6.89 -15.26 9.41
CA ASP A 211 -6.80 -16.42 8.51
C ASP A 211 -8.08 -16.62 7.68
N THR A 212 -9.26 -16.35 8.26
CA THR A 212 -10.55 -16.44 7.56
C THR A 212 -10.66 -15.35 6.49
N ILE A 213 -10.31 -14.11 6.83
CA ILE A 213 -10.34 -12.98 5.89
C ILE A 213 -9.33 -13.20 4.76
N ALA A 214 -8.12 -13.68 5.08
CA ALA A 214 -7.11 -14.00 4.09
C ALA A 214 -7.56 -15.14 3.16
N GLU A 215 -8.25 -16.16 3.67
CA GLU A 215 -8.82 -17.23 2.84
C GLU A 215 -9.92 -16.72 1.92
N GLU A 216 -10.84 -15.91 2.42
CA GLU A 216 -11.87 -15.27 1.60
C GLU A 216 -11.24 -14.42 0.47
N ALA A 217 -10.20 -13.64 0.79
CA ALA A 217 -9.49 -12.82 -0.19
C ALA A 217 -8.82 -13.67 -1.28
N ARG A 218 -8.19 -14.79 -0.91
CA ARG A 218 -7.63 -15.75 -1.88
C ARG A 218 -8.71 -16.36 -2.77
N GLN A 219 -9.85 -16.76 -2.21
CA GLN A 219 -10.96 -17.32 -2.99
C GLN A 219 -11.51 -16.33 -4.01
N ARG A 220 -11.65 -15.06 -3.63
CA ARG A 220 -12.02 -13.98 -4.57
C ARG A 220 -10.98 -13.81 -5.69
N TYR A 221 -9.69 -13.84 -5.34
CA TYR A 221 -8.61 -13.77 -6.33
C TYR A 221 -8.61 -14.97 -7.29
N PHE A 222 -8.80 -16.18 -6.77
CA PHE A 222 -8.91 -17.41 -7.56
C PHE A 222 -10.09 -17.38 -8.51
N ALA A 223 -11.26 -16.95 -8.05
CA ALA A 223 -12.43 -16.77 -8.90
C ALA A 223 -12.19 -15.75 -10.02
N ALA A 224 -11.51 -14.63 -9.73
CA ALA A 224 -11.22 -13.58 -10.70
C ALA A 224 -10.13 -13.96 -11.73
N THR A 225 -9.21 -14.86 -11.37
CA THR A 225 -8.04 -15.21 -12.20
C THR A 225 -8.11 -16.61 -12.80
N GLY A 226 -9.07 -17.44 -12.38
CA GLY A 226 -9.17 -18.85 -12.76
C GLY A 226 -8.10 -19.76 -12.13
N ARG A 227 -7.34 -19.26 -11.16
CA ARG A 227 -6.31 -20.03 -10.43
C ARG A 227 -6.94 -20.86 -9.31
N THR A 228 -6.23 -21.90 -8.87
CA THR A 228 -6.67 -22.78 -7.77
C THR A 228 -5.72 -22.77 -6.57
N ASN A 229 -4.53 -22.21 -6.71
CA ASN A 229 -3.51 -22.11 -5.67
C ASN A 229 -2.62 -20.87 -5.93
N LEU A 230 -1.65 -20.67 -5.03
CA LEU A 230 -0.57 -19.69 -5.17
C LEU A 230 0.77 -20.38 -5.42
N ASP A 231 0.87 -21.34 -6.35
CA ASP A 231 2.17 -21.92 -6.73
C ASP A 231 3.05 -20.84 -7.40
N PRO A 232 4.14 -20.39 -6.76
CA PRO A 232 5.00 -19.33 -7.29
C PRO A 232 5.69 -19.70 -8.60
N TYR A 233 5.74 -20.99 -8.92
CA TYR A 233 6.36 -21.50 -10.13
C TYR A 233 5.43 -21.57 -11.33
N GLU A 234 4.11 -21.42 -11.10
CA GLU A 234 3.07 -21.31 -12.13
C GLU A 234 2.60 -19.85 -12.32
N MET A 235 3.32 -18.90 -11.71
CA MET A 235 3.05 -17.47 -11.75
C MET A 235 4.23 -16.73 -12.36
N ASP A 236 3.97 -15.86 -13.34
CA ASP A 236 5.01 -14.97 -13.88
C ASP A 236 5.40 -13.89 -12.86
N ALA A 237 4.45 -13.44 -12.03
CA ALA A 237 4.62 -12.41 -11.03
C ALA A 237 3.98 -12.82 -9.68
N PRO A 238 4.59 -13.77 -8.95
CA PRO A 238 4.06 -14.25 -7.66
C PRO A 238 4.00 -13.14 -6.59
N GLY A 239 4.92 -12.18 -6.63
CA GLY A 239 4.93 -11.05 -5.70
C GLY A 239 3.77 -10.08 -5.93
N ASP A 240 3.46 -9.79 -7.20
CA ASP A 240 2.30 -8.97 -7.56
C ASP A 240 0.98 -9.63 -7.14
N ALA A 241 0.87 -10.96 -7.24
CA ALA A 241 -0.28 -11.71 -6.73
C ALA A 241 -0.44 -11.54 -5.21
N ILE A 242 0.63 -11.73 -4.43
CA ILE A 242 0.60 -11.53 -2.97
C ILE A 242 0.21 -10.09 -2.63
N MET A 243 0.76 -9.11 -3.34
CA MET A 243 0.46 -7.69 -3.12
C MET A 243 -1.01 -7.39 -3.38
N ARG A 244 -1.55 -7.81 -4.52
CA ARG A 244 -2.96 -7.58 -4.89
C ARG A 244 -3.94 -8.23 -3.92
N ILE A 245 -3.68 -9.46 -3.49
CA ILE A 245 -4.57 -10.15 -2.54
C ILE A 245 -4.56 -9.42 -1.19
N SER A 246 -3.38 -9.03 -0.70
CA SER A 246 -3.23 -8.44 0.64
C SER A 246 -3.63 -6.95 0.72
N ARG A 247 -3.27 -6.14 -0.28
CA ARG A 247 -3.46 -4.68 -0.26
C ARG A 247 -4.77 -4.23 -0.88
N ASP A 248 -5.30 -4.98 -1.83
CA ASP A 248 -6.52 -4.58 -2.54
C ASP A 248 -7.70 -5.40 -1.99
N ILE A 249 -7.70 -6.72 -2.26
CA ILE A 249 -8.87 -7.57 -1.99
C ILE A 249 -9.14 -7.74 -0.48
N GLU A 250 -8.13 -8.15 0.30
CA GLU A 250 -8.30 -8.37 1.74
C GLU A 250 -8.59 -7.08 2.50
N TYR A 251 -8.00 -5.96 2.06
CA TYR A 251 -8.25 -4.65 2.66
C TYR A 251 -9.71 -4.21 2.50
N GLU A 252 -10.30 -4.38 1.31
CA GLU A 252 -11.72 -4.13 1.08
C GLU A 252 -12.61 -4.99 2.00
N VAL A 253 -12.35 -6.31 2.05
CA VAL A 253 -13.10 -7.24 2.91
C VAL A 253 -13.01 -6.82 4.38
N PHE A 254 -11.81 -6.46 4.84
CA PHE A 254 -11.62 -6.03 6.22
C PHE A 254 -12.37 -4.73 6.53
N LYS A 255 -12.34 -3.73 5.64
CA LYS A 255 -13.02 -2.45 5.89
C LYS A 255 -14.52 -2.63 6.09
N HIS A 256 -15.14 -3.50 5.29
CA HIS A 256 -16.56 -3.85 5.44
C HIS A 256 -16.86 -4.43 6.84
N TYR A 257 -16.06 -5.40 7.30
CA TYR A 257 -16.23 -5.96 8.65
C TYR A 257 -15.93 -4.96 9.77
N GLU A 258 -14.93 -4.10 9.58
CA GLU A 258 -14.53 -3.10 10.58
C GLU A 258 -15.63 -2.07 10.81
N LEU A 259 -16.20 -1.49 9.76
CA LEU A 259 -17.28 -0.51 9.87
C LEU A 259 -18.47 -1.07 10.65
N ARG A 260 -18.94 -2.26 10.26
CA ARG A 260 -20.09 -2.91 10.90
C ARG A 260 -19.83 -3.20 12.37
N ARG A 261 -18.66 -3.72 12.73
CA ARG A 261 -18.31 -4.00 14.13
C ARG A 261 -18.17 -2.71 14.94
N ARG A 262 -17.32 -1.78 14.50
CA ARG A 262 -16.94 -0.60 15.29
C ARG A 262 -18.09 0.40 15.40
N GLY A 263 -18.85 0.59 14.31
CA GLY A 263 -20.07 1.39 14.34
C GLY A 263 -21.08 0.86 15.37
N SER A 264 -21.30 -0.46 15.37
CA SER A 264 -22.24 -1.10 16.32
C SER A 264 -21.75 -1.03 17.78
N GLU A 265 -20.44 -1.18 18.00
CA GLU A 265 -19.81 -1.06 19.33
C GLU A 265 -20.01 0.35 19.91
N ILE A 266 -19.78 1.39 19.10
CA ILE A 266 -20.00 2.79 19.49
C ILE A 266 -21.48 3.02 19.79
N VAL A 267 -22.40 2.56 18.93
CA VAL A 267 -23.84 2.74 19.14
C VAL A 267 -24.30 2.11 20.46
N ARG A 268 -23.81 0.91 20.81
CA ARG A 268 -24.11 0.27 22.09
C ARG A 268 -23.66 1.11 23.29
N LEU A 269 -22.51 1.76 23.20
CA LEU A 269 -22.00 2.63 24.27
C LEU A 269 -22.89 3.85 24.48
N LEU A 270 -23.50 4.37 23.41
CA LEU A 270 -24.29 5.61 23.45
C LEU A 270 -25.74 5.40 23.89
N ILE A 271 -26.33 4.21 23.71
CA ILE A 271 -27.76 3.95 23.99
C ILE A 271 -28.10 3.94 25.49
N GLY A 272 -27.14 3.73 26.39
CA GLY A 272 -27.38 3.61 27.83
C GLY A 272 -27.54 4.93 28.59
N GLU A 273 -27.39 6.06 27.92
CA GLU A 273 -27.28 7.39 28.55
C GLU A 273 -28.51 8.25 28.23
N GLN A 274 -28.83 9.20 29.12
CA GLN A 274 -30.08 9.97 29.00
C GLN A 274 -30.09 10.94 27.80
N ASP A 275 -28.92 11.43 27.42
CA ASP A 275 -28.73 12.35 26.31
C ASP A 275 -27.37 12.14 25.64
N LEU A 276 -27.27 12.55 24.37
CA LEU A 276 -26.07 12.37 23.55
C LEU A 276 -24.85 13.08 24.13
N ILE A 277 -25.01 14.27 24.73
CA ILE A 277 -23.90 15.04 25.27
C ILE A 277 -23.31 14.30 26.47
N SER A 278 -24.15 13.83 27.38
CA SER A 278 -23.74 12.96 28.49
C SER A 278 -23.09 11.67 27.99
N ALA A 279 -23.68 11.03 26.97
CA ALA A 279 -23.17 9.80 26.39
C ALA A 279 -21.75 9.95 25.83
N VAL A 280 -21.50 11.02 25.07
CA VAL A 280 -20.18 11.28 24.49
C VAL A 280 -19.16 11.67 25.57
N ILE A 281 -19.51 12.58 26.49
CA ILE A 281 -18.55 13.06 27.50
C ILE A 281 -18.19 11.96 28.50
N ARG A 282 -19.19 11.21 29.01
CA ARG A 282 -18.94 10.12 29.97
C ARG A 282 -18.38 8.87 29.30
N GLY A 283 -18.82 8.60 28.07
CA GLY A 283 -18.35 7.46 27.28
C GLY A 283 -17.00 7.67 26.61
N PHE A 284 -16.46 8.89 26.60
CA PHE A 284 -15.20 9.24 25.93
C PHE A 284 -14.04 8.27 26.23
N PRO A 285 -13.76 7.86 27.49
CA PRO A 285 -12.68 6.91 27.76
C PRO A 285 -12.88 5.54 27.08
N VAL A 286 -14.13 5.11 26.91
CA VAL A 286 -14.45 3.85 26.23
C VAL A 286 -14.35 4.01 24.72
N LEU A 287 -14.84 5.14 24.18
CA LEU A 287 -14.69 5.47 22.76
C LEU A 287 -13.21 5.54 22.35
N ASP A 288 -12.38 6.21 23.15
CA ASP A 288 -10.93 6.29 22.94
C ASP A 288 -10.30 4.88 22.94
N ALA A 289 -10.66 4.02 23.88
CA ALA A 289 -10.20 2.64 23.91
C ALA A 289 -10.63 1.83 22.66
N VAL A 290 -11.84 2.06 22.13
CA VAL A 290 -12.32 1.45 20.89
C VAL A 290 -11.49 1.91 19.68
N PHE A 291 -11.24 3.22 19.56
CA PHE A 291 -10.42 3.76 18.46
C PHE A 291 -8.95 3.31 18.55
N LEU A 292 -8.38 3.27 19.75
CA LEU A 292 -7.04 2.74 19.98
C LEU A 292 -6.96 1.25 19.62
N SER A 293 -7.96 0.45 20.02
CA SER A 293 -8.07 -0.96 19.66
C SER A 293 -8.16 -1.14 18.15
N ALA A 294 -8.96 -0.33 17.45
CA ALA A 294 -9.07 -0.37 16.00
C ALA A 294 -7.73 -0.06 15.31
N SER A 295 -7.05 1.01 15.74
CA SER A 295 -5.72 1.37 15.21
C SER A 295 -4.68 0.24 15.39
N GLN A 296 -4.66 -0.39 16.57
CA GLN A 296 -3.77 -1.53 16.82
C GLN A 296 -4.15 -2.75 15.99
N GLN A 297 -5.45 -3.05 15.85
CA GLN A 297 -5.93 -4.17 15.03
C GLN A 297 -5.55 -4.00 13.56
N ARG A 298 -5.67 -2.80 12.99
CA ARG A 298 -5.23 -2.51 11.60
C ARG A 298 -3.74 -2.79 11.40
N LYS A 299 -2.89 -2.39 12.35
CA LYS A 299 -1.45 -2.64 12.32
C LYS A 299 -1.12 -4.14 12.36
N THR A 300 -1.73 -4.86 13.29
CA THR A 300 -1.52 -6.32 13.44
C THR A 300 -2.05 -7.09 12.23
N ARG A 301 -3.23 -6.70 11.73
CA ARG A 301 -3.87 -7.30 10.54
C ARG A 301 -2.97 -7.21 9.33
N ALA A 302 -2.47 -6.02 9.00
CA ALA A 302 -1.63 -5.84 7.81
C ALA A 302 -0.41 -6.78 7.84
N GLY A 303 0.28 -6.86 8.98
CA GLY A 303 1.40 -7.80 9.15
C GLY A 303 0.99 -9.26 8.94
N ARG A 304 -0.05 -9.71 9.64
CA ARG A 304 -0.51 -11.10 9.59
C ARG A 304 -1.07 -11.50 8.22
N SER A 305 -1.77 -10.60 7.54
CA SER A 305 -2.27 -10.78 6.18
C SER A 305 -1.14 -11.15 5.23
N PHE A 306 -0.06 -10.35 5.24
CA PHE A 306 1.08 -10.57 4.35
C PHE A 306 1.82 -11.87 4.68
N GLU A 307 2.02 -12.19 5.96
CA GLU A 307 2.56 -13.49 6.40
C GLU A 307 1.70 -14.65 5.87
N ASN A 308 0.37 -14.56 6.01
CA ASN A 308 -0.56 -15.61 5.61
C ASN A 308 -0.50 -15.89 4.10
N HIS A 309 -0.47 -14.86 3.26
CA HIS A 309 -0.37 -15.05 1.81
C HIS A 309 1.01 -15.53 1.36
N LEU A 310 2.07 -15.10 2.04
CA LEU A 310 3.41 -15.64 1.80
C LEU A 310 3.51 -17.11 2.20
N ALA A 311 2.92 -17.50 3.34
CA ALA A 311 2.82 -18.89 3.78
C ALA A 311 2.04 -19.75 2.76
N ALA A 312 0.89 -19.26 2.29
CA ALA A 312 0.10 -19.93 1.25
C ALA A 312 0.89 -20.09 -0.07
N THR A 313 1.72 -19.10 -0.42
CA THR A 313 2.60 -19.17 -1.60
C THR A 313 3.71 -20.20 -1.41
N LEU A 314 4.36 -20.22 -0.25
CA LEU A 314 5.37 -21.24 0.09
C LEU A 314 4.78 -22.66 0.06
N GLN A 315 3.56 -22.83 0.58
CA GLN A 315 2.81 -24.09 0.53
C GLN A 315 2.46 -24.48 -0.91
N GLY A 316 1.99 -23.53 -1.72
CA GLY A 316 1.70 -23.74 -3.15
C GLY A 316 2.92 -24.26 -3.91
N GLY A 317 4.10 -23.67 -3.64
CA GLY A 317 5.38 -24.11 -4.22
C GLY A 317 5.97 -25.38 -3.59
N ARG A 318 5.28 -26.01 -2.63
CA ARG A 318 5.76 -27.20 -1.88
C ARG A 318 7.13 -26.98 -1.24
N ILE A 319 7.36 -25.77 -0.74
CA ILE A 319 8.61 -25.37 -0.10
C ILE A 319 8.54 -25.78 1.37
N ARG A 320 9.59 -26.41 1.90
CA ARG A 320 9.71 -26.75 3.32
C ARG A 320 10.05 -25.51 4.13
N PHE A 321 9.20 -25.18 5.10
CA PHE A 321 9.42 -24.06 6.03
C PHE A 321 8.80 -24.34 7.40
N GLN A 322 9.25 -23.57 8.38
CA GLN A 322 8.67 -23.47 9.71
C GLN A 322 8.31 -22.01 10.01
N GLU A 323 7.06 -21.75 10.39
CA GLU A 323 6.59 -20.44 10.83
C GLU A 323 7.02 -20.13 12.27
N GLN A 324 7.31 -18.86 12.55
CA GLN A 324 7.48 -18.29 13.91
C GLN A 324 8.39 -19.10 14.86
N ALA A 325 9.45 -19.68 14.31
CA ALA A 325 10.41 -20.47 15.08
C ALA A 325 11.05 -19.67 16.23
N VAL A 326 11.04 -20.21 17.44
CA VAL A 326 11.68 -19.57 18.61
C VAL A 326 13.16 -19.91 18.65
N LEU A 327 14.01 -18.92 18.40
CA LEU A 327 15.47 -19.07 18.29
C LEU A 327 16.17 -18.17 19.32
N GLY A 328 16.39 -18.67 20.54
CA GLY A 328 17.19 -17.97 21.55
C GLY A 328 16.71 -16.54 21.87
N GLY A 329 15.40 -16.29 21.84
CA GLY A 329 14.80 -14.95 22.05
C GLY A 329 14.34 -14.25 20.77
N ARG A 330 14.65 -14.79 19.59
CA ARG A 330 14.15 -14.30 18.29
C ARG A 330 13.00 -15.15 17.76
N ARG A 331 12.18 -14.53 16.90
CA ARG A 331 11.09 -15.19 16.16
C ARG A 331 11.09 -14.69 14.71
N PRO A 332 11.98 -15.21 13.83
CA PRO A 332 11.81 -15.00 12.40
C PRO A 332 10.45 -15.50 11.94
N ASP A 333 9.87 -14.83 10.94
CA ASP A 333 8.55 -15.16 10.42
C ASP A 333 8.59 -16.54 9.75
N PHE A 334 9.60 -16.80 8.91
CA PHE A 334 9.84 -18.09 8.28
C PHE A 334 11.31 -18.55 8.38
N VAL A 335 11.50 -19.81 8.74
CA VAL A 335 12.80 -20.50 8.66
C VAL A 335 12.69 -21.64 7.66
N LEU A 336 13.59 -21.69 6.69
CA LEU A 336 13.61 -22.71 5.65
C LEU A 336 14.90 -23.54 5.78
N PRO A 337 14.85 -24.88 5.94
CA PRO A 337 13.63 -25.69 6.03
C PRO A 337 12.96 -25.63 7.42
N ASP A 338 13.74 -25.54 8.50
CA ASP A 338 13.24 -25.62 9.87
C ASP A 338 14.29 -25.10 10.89
N ALA A 339 13.83 -24.82 12.11
CA ALA A 339 14.68 -24.33 13.20
C ALA A 339 15.79 -25.31 13.64
N PRO A 340 15.54 -26.62 13.78
CA PRO A 340 16.59 -27.59 14.09
C PRO A 340 17.74 -27.57 13.08
N THR A 341 17.43 -27.46 11.78
CA THR A 341 18.44 -27.35 10.72
C THR A 341 19.22 -26.05 10.86
N LEU A 342 18.54 -24.92 11.07
CA LEU A 342 19.19 -23.62 11.25
C LEU A 342 20.13 -23.58 12.47
N MET A 343 19.73 -24.20 13.59
CA MET A 343 20.45 -24.20 14.87
C MET A 343 21.56 -25.26 14.99
N ARG A 344 21.77 -26.08 13.96
CA ARG A 344 22.81 -27.12 13.98
C ARG A 344 24.19 -26.48 14.17
N ARG A 345 24.81 -26.73 15.33
CA ARG A 345 26.08 -26.09 15.76
C ARG A 345 27.32 -26.61 15.02
N GLU A 346 27.25 -27.76 14.38
CA GLU A 346 28.37 -28.38 13.66
C GLU A 346 28.26 -28.14 12.15
N ALA A 347 29.29 -27.49 11.58
CA ALA A 347 29.67 -27.46 10.16
C ALA A 347 28.55 -27.34 9.09
N ARG A 348 27.41 -26.71 9.41
CA ARG A 348 26.34 -26.52 8.41
C ARG A 348 26.81 -25.59 7.28
N PRO A 349 26.75 -26.02 6.00
CA PRO A 349 26.96 -25.15 4.85
C PRO A 349 25.99 -23.95 4.87
N PHE A 350 26.48 -22.77 4.50
CA PHE A 350 25.70 -21.53 4.52
C PHE A 350 24.33 -21.66 3.81
N ASN A 351 24.29 -22.38 2.68
CA ASN A 351 23.10 -22.55 1.84
C ASN A 351 22.07 -23.58 2.33
N ASP A 352 22.38 -24.37 3.37
CA ASP A 352 21.47 -25.40 3.88
C ASP A 352 20.26 -24.83 4.65
N ALA A 353 20.26 -23.54 4.94
CA ALA A 353 19.13 -22.84 5.51
C ALA A 353 19.04 -21.40 4.99
N LEU A 354 17.86 -20.79 5.13
CA LEU A 354 17.66 -19.35 5.02
C LEU A 354 16.59 -18.89 5.99
N VAL A 355 16.60 -17.59 6.29
CA VAL A 355 15.53 -16.90 7.01
C VAL A 355 14.82 -15.97 6.04
N LEU A 356 13.49 -16.01 6.04
CA LEU A 356 12.64 -15.08 5.31
C LEU A 356 11.77 -14.35 6.34
N SER A 357 12.06 -13.07 6.55
CA SER A 357 11.22 -12.18 7.35
C SER A 357 10.22 -11.47 6.45
N ALA A 358 9.02 -11.20 6.97
CA ALA A 358 7.96 -10.52 6.26
C ALA A 358 7.58 -9.22 6.98
N LYS A 359 7.57 -8.11 6.24
CA LYS A 359 7.15 -6.79 6.75
C LYS A 359 6.36 -6.06 5.68
N THR A 360 5.09 -5.72 5.96
CA THR A 360 4.25 -4.94 5.04
C THR A 360 4.75 -3.51 4.82
N THR A 361 5.32 -2.92 5.87
CA THR A 361 5.97 -1.60 5.86
C THR A 361 7.30 -1.69 6.58
N LEU A 362 8.38 -1.22 5.95
CA LEU A 362 9.72 -1.34 6.53
C LEU A 362 10.00 -0.27 7.57
N ARG A 363 9.84 1.01 7.20
CA ARG A 363 10.28 2.18 7.98
C ARG A 363 11.64 1.90 8.68
N GLU A 364 11.78 2.17 9.97
CA GLU A 364 12.94 1.80 10.79
C GLU A 364 12.87 0.40 11.42
N ARG A 365 11.76 -0.33 11.22
CA ARG A 365 11.47 -1.58 11.95
C ARG A 365 12.33 -2.77 11.53
N TRP A 366 12.89 -2.74 10.33
CA TRP A 366 13.76 -3.81 9.82
C TRP A 366 15.06 -3.92 10.62
N LYS A 367 15.48 -2.86 11.34
CA LYS A 367 16.68 -2.87 12.20
C LYS A 367 16.61 -3.92 13.32
N GLN A 368 15.42 -4.40 13.66
CA GLN A 368 15.25 -5.50 14.62
C GLN A 368 15.88 -6.82 14.13
N ILE A 369 16.04 -6.98 12.81
CA ILE A 369 16.57 -8.20 12.18
C ILE A 369 18.11 -8.28 12.34
N THR A 370 18.81 -7.15 12.49
CA THR A 370 20.28 -7.06 12.32
C THR A 370 21.13 -7.49 13.53
N HIS A 371 20.52 -7.77 14.68
CA HIS A 371 21.27 -7.81 15.94
C HIS A 371 22.10 -9.11 16.18
N GLU A 372 21.89 -10.22 15.46
CA GLU A 372 22.77 -11.40 15.45
C GLU A 372 22.70 -12.09 14.09
N ARG A 373 23.87 -12.36 13.48
CA ARG A 373 23.95 -13.01 12.17
C ARG A 373 23.81 -14.52 12.33
N PHE A 374 22.72 -15.08 11.82
CA PHE A 374 22.66 -16.52 11.54
C PHE A 374 23.66 -16.83 10.40
N ASN A 375 24.25 -18.03 10.40
CA ASN A 375 25.13 -18.51 9.30
C ASN A 375 24.32 -18.85 8.02
N CYS A 376 23.36 -18.03 7.62
CA CYS A 376 22.47 -18.28 6.49
C CYS A 376 22.12 -16.99 5.75
N ALA A 377 21.55 -17.13 4.55
CA ALA A 377 21.01 -15.99 3.84
C ALA A 377 19.80 -15.40 4.58
N LEU A 378 19.75 -14.07 4.67
CA LEU A 378 18.67 -13.30 5.29
C LEU A 378 17.89 -12.58 4.19
N PHE A 379 16.62 -12.94 4.05
CA PHE A 379 15.69 -12.30 3.13
C PHE A 379 14.64 -11.52 3.91
N LEU A 380 14.29 -10.36 3.39
CA LEU A 380 13.21 -9.53 3.92
C LEU A 380 12.19 -9.27 2.82
N ALA A 381 11.07 -9.98 2.88
CA ALA A 381 9.93 -9.77 2.01
C ALA A 381 9.18 -8.50 2.43
N THR A 382 8.81 -7.69 1.44
CA THR A 382 7.95 -6.53 1.64
C THR A 382 7.11 -6.23 0.40
N VAL A 383 5.95 -5.60 0.61
CA VAL A 383 5.09 -5.01 -0.43
C VAL A 383 5.10 -3.47 -0.35
N ASP A 384 6.01 -2.91 0.45
CA ASP A 384 6.17 -1.46 0.63
C ASP A 384 6.77 -0.84 -0.65
N ASP A 385 6.18 0.21 -1.19
CA ASP A 385 6.73 1.00 -2.30
C ASP A 385 7.37 2.31 -1.81
N ARG A 386 7.33 2.57 -0.50
CA ARG A 386 7.74 3.82 0.15
C ARG A 386 9.13 3.73 0.80
N VAL A 387 9.91 2.70 0.48
CA VAL A 387 11.24 2.46 1.07
C VAL A 387 12.27 3.43 0.50
N SER A 388 12.96 4.16 1.38
CA SER A 388 13.94 5.17 0.97
C SER A 388 15.27 4.55 0.53
N ARG A 389 16.01 5.25 -0.33
CA ARG A 389 17.38 4.89 -0.73
C ARG A 389 18.30 4.65 0.46
N GLN A 390 18.23 5.52 1.48
CA GLN A 390 19.03 5.35 2.70
C GLN A 390 18.72 4.00 3.38
N ALA A 391 17.45 3.61 3.49
CA ALA A 391 17.07 2.33 4.06
C ALA A 391 17.59 1.15 3.23
N LEU A 392 17.59 1.26 1.89
CA LEU A 392 18.16 0.25 0.99
C LEU A 392 19.67 0.06 1.17
N ASP A 393 20.41 1.16 1.31
CA ASP A 393 21.86 1.15 1.56
C ASP A 393 22.18 0.54 2.93
N GLU A 394 21.39 0.88 3.95
CA GLU A 394 21.52 0.30 5.29
C GLU A 394 21.20 -1.23 5.30
N LEU A 395 20.20 -1.68 4.53
CA LEU A 395 19.90 -3.11 4.33
C LEU A 395 21.05 -3.85 3.64
N GLN A 396 21.66 -3.22 2.63
CA GLN A 396 22.81 -3.79 1.92
C GLN A 396 24.00 -3.97 2.86
N ALA A 397 24.31 -2.96 3.67
CA ALA A 397 25.38 -3.02 4.67
C ALA A 397 25.13 -4.10 5.73
N ALA A 398 23.86 -4.41 6.01
CA ALA A 398 23.45 -5.49 6.92
C ALA A 398 23.44 -6.88 6.28
N GLU A 399 23.79 -7.04 5.00
CA GLU A 399 23.72 -8.29 4.23
C GLU A 399 22.29 -8.88 4.18
N ILE A 400 21.28 -8.02 4.20
CA ILE A 400 19.88 -8.40 4.05
C ILE A 400 19.46 -8.17 2.59
N VAL A 401 18.93 -9.21 1.96
CA VAL A 401 18.37 -9.13 0.61
C VAL A 401 16.89 -8.83 0.70
N LEU A 402 16.47 -7.70 0.14
CA LEU A 402 15.06 -7.32 0.09
C LEU A 402 14.36 -8.07 -1.05
N VAL A 403 13.19 -8.64 -0.78
CA VAL A 403 12.34 -9.34 -1.75
C VAL A 403 11.06 -8.53 -1.93
N VAL A 404 10.80 -8.07 -3.15
CA VAL A 404 9.69 -7.17 -3.48
C VAL A 404 8.85 -7.71 -4.66
N PRO A 405 7.59 -7.27 -4.83
CA PRO A 405 6.79 -7.56 -6.01
C PRO A 405 7.50 -7.17 -7.30
N GLU A 406 7.22 -7.92 -8.38
CA GLU A 406 7.84 -7.72 -9.69
C GLU A 406 7.56 -6.32 -10.23
N SER A 407 6.32 -5.86 -10.13
CA SER A 407 5.90 -4.50 -10.50
C SER A 407 6.66 -3.43 -9.71
N LEU A 408 6.84 -3.61 -8.40
CA LEU A 408 7.59 -2.67 -7.57
C LEU A 408 9.08 -2.66 -7.90
N LYS A 409 9.69 -3.82 -8.18
CA LYS A 409 11.13 -3.90 -8.50
C LYS A 409 11.50 -3.08 -9.74
N GLY A 410 10.63 -3.09 -10.75
CA GLY A 410 10.89 -2.48 -12.06
C GLY A 410 10.39 -1.04 -12.21
N ASN A 411 9.55 -0.56 -11.30
CA ASN A 411 8.92 0.75 -11.43
C ASN A 411 9.84 1.92 -11.02
N ARG A 412 9.45 3.14 -11.40
CA ARG A 412 10.27 4.35 -11.13
C ARG A 412 9.77 5.13 -9.91
N GLU A 413 8.60 4.76 -9.41
CA GLU A 413 7.92 5.32 -8.24
C GLU A 413 8.56 4.83 -6.93
N SER A 414 9.13 3.62 -6.93
CA SER A 414 9.97 3.11 -5.85
C SER A 414 11.45 3.44 -6.06
N GLU A 415 12.24 3.25 -5.01
CA GLU A 415 13.71 3.39 -5.05
C GLU A 415 14.44 2.10 -5.45
N TYR A 416 13.73 1.04 -5.86
CA TYR A 416 14.32 -0.30 -5.97
C TYR A 416 15.20 -0.54 -7.20
N VAL A 417 15.02 0.25 -8.27
CA VAL A 417 15.74 0.09 -9.53
C VAL A 417 17.23 0.33 -9.32
N GLY A 418 18.06 -0.59 -9.83
CA GLY A 418 19.52 -0.50 -9.76
C GLY A 418 20.15 -0.95 -8.44
N HIS A 419 19.37 -1.25 -7.39
CA HIS A 419 19.90 -1.80 -6.15
C HIS A 419 20.12 -3.32 -6.27
N ALA A 420 21.37 -3.75 -6.05
CA ALA A 420 21.80 -5.14 -6.20
C ALA A 420 21.28 -6.07 -5.08
N ASN A 421 21.00 -5.53 -3.90
CA ASN A 421 20.45 -6.26 -2.75
C ASN A 421 18.91 -6.30 -2.73
N VAL A 422 18.25 -5.95 -3.82
CA VAL A 422 16.79 -6.02 -3.96
C VAL A 422 16.46 -6.94 -5.13
N ILE A 423 15.69 -8.00 -4.88
CA ILE A 423 15.27 -8.99 -5.89
C ILE A 423 13.75 -9.08 -5.94
N SER A 424 13.21 -9.62 -7.04
CA SER A 424 11.78 -9.91 -7.12
C SER A 424 11.41 -11.18 -6.34
N PHE A 425 10.13 -11.38 -6.03
CA PHE A 425 9.64 -12.66 -5.50
C PHE A 425 9.92 -13.81 -6.48
N ARG A 426 9.73 -13.60 -7.77
CA ARG A 426 10.09 -14.57 -8.81
C ARG A 426 11.57 -14.97 -8.71
N ASP A 427 12.47 -14.00 -8.62
CA ASP A 427 13.91 -14.27 -8.48
C ASP A 427 14.23 -15.01 -7.18
N PHE A 428 13.54 -14.69 -6.09
CA PHE A 428 13.64 -15.42 -4.84
C PHE A 428 13.25 -16.90 -5.02
N PHE A 429 12.07 -17.18 -5.57
CA PHE A 429 11.60 -18.55 -5.75
C PHE A 429 12.43 -19.35 -6.76
N GLU A 430 12.78 -18.76 -7.90
CA GLU A 430 13.55 -19.44 -8.95
C GLU A 430 15.03 -19.56 -8.59
N SER A 431 15.69 -18.47 -8.24
CA SER A 431 17.15 -18.46 -8.05
C SER A 431 17.55 -18.88 -6.63
N GLN A 432 16.88 -18.34 -5.60
CA GLN A 432 17.28 -18.57 -4.20
C GLN A 432 16.73 -19.87 -3.63
N VAL A 433 15.54 -20.29 -4.07
CA VAL A 433 14.94 -21.57 -3.64
C VAL A 433 15.23 -22.67 -4.65
N ARG A 434 14.66 -22.64 -5.86
CA ARG A 434 14.72 -23.77 -6.80
C ARG A 434 16.15 -24.09 -7.26
N GLN A 435 16.95 -23.10 -7.63
CA GLN A 435 18.31 -23.32 -8.14
C GLN A 435 19.34 -23.51 -7.02
N THR A 436 19.37 -22.60 -6.04
CA THR A 436 20.39 -22.61 -4.98
C THR A 436 20.10 -23.66 -3.90
N ARG A 437 18.82 -23.96 -3.64
CA ARG A 437 18.37 -24.80 -2.52
C ARG A 437 17.27 -25.79 -2.93
N PRO A 438 17.47 -26.61 -3.99
CA PRO A 438 16.44 -27.51 -4.51
C PRO A 438 15.91 -28.51 -3.46
N PHE A 439 16.71 -28.83 -2.45
CA PHE A 439 16.30 -29.67 -1.32
C PHE A 439 15.13 -29.09 -0.51
N LEU A 440 14.85 -27.79 -0.61
CA LEU A 440 13.71 -27.16 0.05
C LEU A 440 12.38 -27.54 -0.61
N ILE A 441 12.37 -27.97 -1.87
CA ILE A 441 11.14 -28.33 -2.57
C ILE A 441 10.89 -29.82 -2.37
N ASP A 442 9.73 -30.19 -1.83
CA ASP A 442 9.36 -31.60 -1.64
C ASP A 442 9.04 -32.26 -3.00
N PRO A 443 9.83 -33.26 -3.46
CA PRO A 443 9.71 -33.75 -4.83
C PRO A 443 8.40 -34.51 -5.08
N VAL A 444 7.79 -35.18 -4.09
CA VAL A 444 6.52 -35.92 -4.25
C VAL A 444 5.86 -36.15 -2.89
N GLY A 445 4.71 -35.50 -2.64
CA GLY A 445 3.64 -36.02 -1.77
C GLY A 445 3.99 -36.51 -0.36
N ALA A 446 4.97 -35.94 0.35
CA ALA A 446 5.17 -36.23 1.77
C ALA A 446 4.36 -35.27 2.66
N THR A 447 3.08 -35.11 2.38
CA THR A 447 2.14 -34.36 3.24
C THR A 447 1.28 -35.34 4.04
N ALA A 448 1.82 -35.86 5.15
CA ALA A 448 1.02 -36.42 6.24
C ALA A 448 1.86 -36.68 7.51
N ILE A 449 2.51 -35.66 8.12
CA ILE A 449 3.04 -35.81 9.50
C ILE A 449 2.71 -34.64 10.44
N VAL A 450 2.07 -33.55 9.99
CA VAL A 450 1.86 -32.38 10.89
C VAL A 450 0.57 -32.45 11.74
N GLU A 451 -0.39 -33.35 11.48
CA GLU A 451 -1.65 -33.39 12.27
C GLU A 451 -1.77 -34.51 13.32
N GLU A 452 -0.85 -35.48 13.43
CA GLU A 452 -1.03 -36.63 14.35
C GLU A 452 -0.23 -36.56 15.67
N ARG A 453 0.56 -35.51 15.91
CA ARG A 453 1.30 -35.36 17.19
C ARG A 453 0.66 -34.43 18.22
N ALA A 454 -0.47 -33.81 17.91
CA ALA A 454 -1.21 -32.98 18.86
C ALA A 454 -2.39 -33.69 19.56
N ARG A 455 -2.70 -34.95 19.22
CA ARG A 455 -3.80 -35.74 19.82
C ARG A 455 -3.38 -36.89 20.75
N GLY A 456 -2.09 -37.04 21.05
CA GLY A 456 -1.56 -38.18 21.83
C GLY A 456 -0.94 -37.86 23.19
N LEU A 457 -1.27 -36.71 23.81
CA LEU A 457 -0.69 -36.32 25.12
C LEU A 457 -1.75 -35.91 26.18
N PHE A 458 -2.98 -36.36 26.00
CA PHE A 458 -3.97 -36.43 27.08
C PHE A 458 -4.69 -37.78 26.99
N ASP A 459 -4.04 -38.81 27.52
CA ASP A 459 -4.65 -39.94 28.23
C ASP A 459 -3.66 -40.45 29.29
#